data_AF-A0A529JR05-F1
#
_entry.id   AF-A0A529JR05-F1
#
_cell.length_a   1.000
_cell.length_b   1.000
_cell.length_c   1.000
_cell.angle_alpha   90.00
_cell.angle_beta   90.00
_cell.angle_gamma   90.00
#
_symmetry.space_group_name_H-M   'P 1'
#
loop_
_entity.id
_entity.type
_entity.pdbx_description
1 polymer ?
#
loop_
_entity_poly.entity_id
_entity_poly.type
_entity_poly.pdbx_seq_one_letter_code
_entity_poly.pdbx_strand_id
1 'polypeptide(L)'
;GLITVKDIEKSQLNPHATKDVQGRLRAAAATSVGDDGFERAERLIDAGVDLLVIDTAHGHSQRVLDAVTRAKKLSNSVRILAGNVATSEGTLALIDAGADAVKVGIGPGSICT
;
A
#
# COMPACT_ATOMS: atom_id res chain seq x y z
N GLY A 1 -14.73 22.02 -5.80
CA GLY A 1 -15.72 20.99 -5.44
C GLY A 1 -16.82 21.60 -4.59
N LEU A 2 -17.93 20.90 -4.43
CA LEU A 2 -19.00 21.24 -3.47
C LEU A 2 -18.57 20.77 -2.07
N ILE A 3 -18.71 21.63 -1.05
CA ILE A 3 -18.52 21.26 0.36
C ILE A 3 -19.89 21.20 1.00
N THR A 4 -20.18 20.12 1.72
CA THR A 4 -21.47 19.94 2.42
C THR A 4 -21.35 20.30 3.91
N VAL A 5 -22.47 20.61 4.54
CA VAL A 5 -22.54 20.82 6.01
C VAL A 5 -21.99 19.61 6.76
N LYS A 6 -22.29 18.40 6.27
CA LYS A 6 -21.78 17.14 6.85
C LYS A 6 -20.26 17.04 6.80
N ASP A 7 -19.61 17.59 5.78
CA ASP A 7 -18.14 17.57 5.70
C ASP A 7 -17.51 18.44 6.79
N ILE A 8 -18.12 19.61 7.07
CA ILE A 8 -17.71 20.52 8.14
C ILE A 8 -17.91 19.86 9.51
N GLU A 9 -19.10 19.31 9.76
CA GLU A 9 -19.42 18.60 11.00
C GLU A 9 -18.47 17.43 11.25
N LYS A 10 -18.24 16.57 10.24
CA LYS A 10 -17.31 15.44 10.36
C LYS A 10 -15.89 15.89 10.64
N SER A 11 -15.46 17.02 10.07
CA SER A 11 -14.12 17.55 10.31
C SER A 11 -13.94 18.08 11.73
N GLN A 12 -14.97 18.67 12.33
CA GLN A 12 -14.94 19.12 13.74
C GLN A 12 -15.04 17.95 14.72
N LEU A 13 -15.90 16.98 14.42
CA LEU A 13 -16.10 15.80 15.26
C LEU A 13 -14.89 14.85 15.25
N ASN A 14 -14.11 14.83 14.17
CA ASN A 14 -12.96 13.95 13.99
C ASN A 14 -11.67 14.75 13.67
N PRO A 15 -11.16 15.55 14.62
CA PRO A 15 -10.02 16.43 14.38
C PRO A 15 -8.71 15.68 14.11
N HIS A 16 -8.61 14.41 14.55
CA HIS A 16 -7.45 13.54 14.37
C HIS A 16 -7.64 12.51 13.24
N ALA A 17 -8.66 12.68 12.39
CA ALA A 17 -8.87 11.77 11.26
C ALA A 17 -7.68 11.80 10.29
N THR A 18 -7.26 10.62 9.84
CA THR A 18 -6.21 10.45 8.84
C THR A 18 -6.69 10.94 7.48
N LYS A 19 -6.26 12.14 7.11
CA LYS A 19 -6.65 12.80 5.86
C LYS A 19 -5.44 13.07 4.95
N ASP A 20 -5.70 13.20 3.66
CA ASP A 20 -4.74 13.70 2.68
C ASP A 20 -4.67 15.24 2.71
N VAL A 21 -3.82 15.82 1.86
CA VAL A 21 -3.63 17.28 1.76
C VAL A 21 -4.87 18.01 1.22
N GLN A 22 -5.84 17.29 0.65
CA GLN A 22 -7.10 17.82 0.13
C GLN A 22 -8.24 17.66 1.16
N GLY A 23 -7.96 17.09 2.34
CA GLY A 23 -8.94 16.87 3.40
C GLY A 23 -9.79 15.61 3.24
N ARG A 24 -9.49 14.74 2.26
CA ARG A 24 -10.16 13.46 2.05
C ARG A 24 -9.60 12.41 3.00
N LEU A 25 -10.39 11.43 3.41
CA LEU A 25 -9.89 10.29 4.19
C LEU A 25 -8.89 9.49 3.35
N ARG A 26 -7.80 9.05 3.96
CA ARG A 26 -6.83 8.21 3.26
C ARG A 26 -7.32 6.77 3.13
N ALA A 27 -7.06 6.16 1.99
CA ALA A 27 -7.40 4.77 1.71
C ALA A 27 -6.19 3.98 1.20
N ALA A 28 -6.10 2.72 1.61
CA ALA A 28 -5.08 1.78 1.15
C ALA A 28 -5.75 0.48 0.68
N ALA A 29 -5.13 -0.20 -0.28
CA ALA A 29 -5.64 -1.46 -0.80
C ALA A 29 -4.51 -2.44 -1.09
N ALA A 30 -4.79 -3.73 -0.90
CA ALA A 30 -3.85 -4.81 -1.16
C ALA A 30 -4.03 -5.42 -2.55
N THR A 31 -2.92 -5.80 -3.16
CA THR A 31 -2.84 -6.59 -4.38
C THR A 31 -1.81 -7.70 -4.23
N SER A 32 -1.80 -8.61 -5.20
CA SER A 32 -0.85 -9.72 -5.30
C SER A 32 0.20 -9.43 -6.39
N VAL A 33 0.99 -10.44 -6.73
CA VAL A 33 2.00 -10.43 -7.80
C VAL A 33 1.45 -10.99 -9.13
N GLY A 34 2.20 -10.83 -10.21
CA GLY A 34 1.80 -11.29 -11.55
C GLY A 34 0.88 -10.31 -12.27
N ASP A 35 0.38 -10.69 -13.45
CA ASP A 35 -0.36 -9.78 -14.32
C ASP A 35 -1.73 -9.39 -13.76
N ASP A 36 -2.47 -10.32 -13.17
CA ASP A 36 -3.75 -10.01 -12.48
C ASP A 36 -3.54 -9.02 -11.31
N GLY A 37 -2.44 -9.19 -10.58
CA GLY A 37 -2.06 -8.30 -9.48
C GLY A 37 -1.69 -6.90 -9.97
N PHE A 38 -1.08 -6.83 -11.15
CA PHE A 38 -0.72 -5.58 -11.80
C PHE A 38 -1.94 -4.85 -12.36
N GLU A 39 -2.83 -5.53 -13.09
CA GLU A 39 -4.08 -4.93 -13.58
C GLU A 39 -4.93 -4.40 -12.41
N ARG A 40 -4.98 -5.14 -11.30
CA ARG A 40 -5.61 -4.67 -10.07
C ARG A 40 -4.92 -3.43 -9.52
N ALA A 41 -3.59 -3.39 -9.50
CA ALA A 41 -2.83 -2.22 -9.04
C ALA A 41 -3.16 -0.97 -9.87
N GLU A 42 -3.21 -1.09 -11.19
CA GLU A 42 -3.58 0.00 -12.10
C GLU A 42 -4.96 0.57 -11.76
N ARG A 43 -5.96 -0.30 -11.59
CA ARG A 43 -7.33 0.11 -11.25
C ARG A 43 -7.43 0.75 -9.87
N LEU A 44 -6.68 0.25 -8.89
CA LEU A 44 -6.66 0.82 -7.54
C LEU A 44 -5.99 2.20 -7.52
N ILE A 45 -4.89 2.36 -8.27
CA ILE A 45 -4.20 3.64 -8.41
C ILE A 45 -5.11 4.66 -9.11
N ASP A 46 -5.80 4.26 -10.19
CA ASP A 46 -6.77 5.10 -10.89
C ASP A 46 -7.95 5.52 -9.99
N ALA A 47 -8.41 4.61 -9.13
CA ALA A 47 -9.43 4.91 -8.11
C ALA A 47 -8.92 5.85 -7.00
N GLY A 48 -7.62 6.15 -6.94
CA GLY A 48 -7.04 7.17 -6.06
C GLY A 48 -6.65 6.67 -4.66
N VAL A 49 -6.24 5.41 -4.52
CA VAL A 49 -5.64 4.94 -3.24
C VAL A 49 -4.36 5.72 -2.91
N ASP A 50 -4.14 6.00 -1.63
CA ASP A 50 -2.92 6.69 -1.15
C ASP A 50 -1.72 5.73 -1.03
N LEU A 51 -2.01 4.46 -0.74
CA LEU A 51 -1.03 3.41 -0.47
C LEU A 51 -1.49 2.11 -1.13
N LEU A 52 -0.63 1.54 -1.97
CA LEU A 52 -0.80 0.19 -2.50
C LEU A 52 0.04 -0.78 -1.70
N VAL A 53 -0.57 -1.88 -1.26
CA VAL A 53 0.10 -2.94 -0.51
C VAL A 53 0.31 -4.15 -1.43
N ILE A 54 1.56 -4.52 -1.70
CA ILE A 54 1.90 -5.78 -2.35
C ILE A 54 2.03 -6.83 -1.23
N ASP A 55 0.97 -7.61 -1.06
CA ASP A 55 0.81 -8.52 0.07
C ASP A 55 1.02 -9.98 -0.35
N THR A 56 2.02 -10.62 0.25
CA THR A 56 2.29 -12.04 0.07
C THR A 56 2.76 -12.67 1.38
N ALA A 57 2.65 -14.00 1.50
CA ALA A 57 3.17 -14.72 2.67
C ALA A 57 4.69 -14.57 2.83
N HIS A 58 5.44 -14.46 1.72
CA HIS A 58 6.89 -14.25 1.71
C HIS A 58 7.31 -13.28 0.61
N GLY A 59 7.63 -12.06 1.02
CA GLY A 59 7.97 -10.92 0.18
C GLY A 59 9.38 -10.97 -0.41
N HIS A 60 10.29 -11.78 0.13
CA HIS A 60 11.64 -11.93 -0.40
C HIS A 60 11.66 -12.94 -1.56
N SER A 61 10.96 -12.63 -2.64
CA SER A 61 10.92 -13.44 -3.87
C SER A 61 10.98 -12.55 -5.11
N GLN A 62 11.56 -13.07 -6.19
CA GLN A 62 11.72 -12.29 -7.43
C GLN A 62 10.41 -11.71 -7.95
N ARG A 63 9.31 -12.49 -7.90
CA ARG A 63 7.99 -12.04 -8.33
C ARG A 63 7.48 -10.84 -7.55
N VAL A 64 7.80 -10.74 -6.26
CA VAL A 64 7.42 -9.60 -5.41
C VAL A 64 8.29 -8.39 -5.74
N LEU A 65 9.61 -8.58 -5.88
CA LEU A 65 10.54 -7.51 -6.26
C LEU A 65 10.16 -6.90 -7.62
N ASP A 66 9.81 -7.75 -8.59
CA ASP A 66 9.35 -7.32 -9.91
C ASP A 66 8.02 -6.55 -9.80
N ALA A 67 7.08 -7.03 -8.97
CA ALA A 67 5.80 -6.35 -8.76
C ALA A 67 5.98 -4.98 -8.10
N VAL A 68 6.87 -4.86 -7.10
CA VAL A 68 7.22 -3.57 -6.46
C VAL A 68 7.79 -2.62 -7.50
N THR A 69 8.78 -3.09 -8.27
CA THR A 69 9.43 -2.29 -9.31
C THR A 69 8.42 -1.82 -10.37
N ARG A 70 7.52 -2.71 -10.80
CA ARG A 70 6.50 -2.43 -11.82
C ARG A 70 5.45 -1.45 -11.29
N ALA A 71 4.96 -1.64 -10.07
CA ALA A 71 4.00 -0.74 -9.42
C ALA A 71 4.60 0.65 -9.17
N LYS A 72 5.87 0.72 -8.76
CA LYS A 72 6.57 2.00 -8.56
C LYS A 72 6.72 2.80 -9.86
N LYS A 73 6.84 2.12 -11.01
CA LYS A 73 6.88 2.76 -12.33
C LYS A 73 5.52 3.29 -12.81
N LEU A 74 4.41 2.75 -12.31
CA LEU A 74 3.07 3.22 -12.68
C LEU A 74 2.77 4.61 -12.13
N SER A 75 3.18 4.88 -10.89
CA SER A 75 2.86 6.13 -10.24
C SER A 75 3.89 6.53 -9.19
N ASN A 76 4.25 7.81 -9.20
CA ASN A 76 5.06 8.45 -8.15
C ASN A 76 4.20 9.08 -7.05
N SER A 77 2.87 9.16 -7.23
CA SER A 77 1.97 9.76 -6.23
C SER A 77 1.48 8.77 -5.19
N VAL A 78 1.38 7.48 -5.55
CA VAL A 78 0.95 6.41 -4.65
C VAL A 78 2.17 5.80 -3.95
N ARG A 79 2.05 5.58 -2.63
CA ARG A 79 3.09 4.90 -1.85
C ARG A 79 2.97 3.39 -2.03
N ILE A 80 4.09 2.69 -2.02
CA ILE A 80 4.15 1.24 -2.14
C ILE A 80 4.62 0.65 -0.81
N LEU A 81 3.80 -0.19 -0.19
CA LEU A 81 4.18 -1.04 0.94
C LEU A 81 4.30 -2.47 0.46
N ALA A 82 5.39 -3.15 0.81
CA ALA A 82 5.64 -4.53 0.38
C ALA A 82 5.97 -5.46 1.55
N GLY A 83 5.55 -6.71 1.45
CA GLY A 83 5.82 -7.72 2.46
C GLY A 83 5.22 -9.10 2.13
N ASN A 84 5.31 -10.07 3.04
CA ASN A 84 5.95 -9.99 4.36
C ASN A 84 7.39 -10.46 4.36
N VAL A 85 8.24 -9.87 5.20
CA VAL A 85 9.62 -10.34 5.41
C VAL A 85 9.89 -10.58 6.90
N ALA A 86 10.90 -11.39 7.18
CA ALA A 86 11.35 -11.70 8.54
C ALA A 86 12.88 -11.63 8.70
N THR A 87 13.60 -11.20 7.65
CA THR A 87 15.06 -11.07 7.68
C THR A 87 15.52 -9.70 7.20
N SER A 88 16.74 -9.32 7.59
CA SER A 88 17.41 -8.10 7.13
C SER A 88 17.55 -8.07 5.61
N GLU A 89 17.92 -9.20 5.01
CA GLU A 89 18.20 -9.31 3.57
C GLU A 89 16.90 -9.12 2.77
N GLY A 90 15.80 -9.75 3.21
CA GLY A 90 14.51 -9.56 2.55
C GLY A 90 13.99 -8.14 2.70
N THR A 91 14.24 -7.50 3.85
CA THR A 91 13.90 -6.09 4.07
C THR A 91 14.68 -5.19 3.12
N LEU A 92 16.00 -5.38 3.03
CA LEU A 92 16.86 -4.62 2.12
C LEU A 92 16.47 -4.82 0.65
N ALA A 93 16.18 -6.07 0.24
CA ALA A 93 15.75 -6.36 -1.13
C ALA A 93 14.48 -5.60 -1.53
N LEU A 94 13.49 -5.49 -0.63
CA LEU A 94 12.26 -4.72 -0.89
C LEU A 94 12.52 -3.22 -0.95
N ILE A 95 13.41 -2.69 -0.12
CA ILE A 95 13.84 -1.28 -0.17
C ILE A 95 14.51 -0.99 -1.52
N ASP A 96 15.45 -1.85 -1.93
CA ASP A 96 16.19 -1.69 -3.19
C ASP A 96 15.28 -1.80 -4.42
N ALA A 97 14.22 -2.63 -4.35
CA ALA A 97 13.20 -2.71 -5.40
C ALA A 97 12.31 -1.45 -5.48
N GLY A 98 12.33 -0.58 -4.46
CA GLY A 98 11.63 0.71 -4.46
C GLY A 98 10.38 0.76 -3.58
N ALA A 99 10.24 -0.14 -2.59
CA ALA A 99 9.17 -0.03 -1.59
C ALA A 99 9.37 1.22 -0.73
N ASP A 100 8.31 2.01 -0.50
CA ASP A 100 8.31 3.14 0.43
C ASP A 100 8.17 2.67 1.89
N ALA A 101 7.61 1.48 2.11
CA ALA A 101 7.47 0.85 3.42
C ALA A 101 7.57 -0.68 3.33
N VAL A 102 8.07 -1.32 4.38
CA VAL A 102 8.20 -2.78 4.47
C VAL A 102 7.34 -3.33 5.60
N LYS A 103 6.51 -4.35 5.30
CA LYS A 103 5.71 -5.08 6.29
C LYS A 103 6.49 -6.28 6.82
N VAL A 104 6.81 -6.25 8.11
CA VAL A 104 7.61 -7.27 8.79
C VAL A 104 6.73 -8.21 9.60
N GLY A 105 6.99 -9.51 9.51
CA GLY A 105 6.35 -10.55 10.31
C GLY A 105 5.85 -11.73 9.47
N ILE A 106 6.34 -12.94 9.75
CA ILE A 106 5.87 -14.19 9.12
C ILE A 106 5.58 -15.17 10.26
N GLY A 107 4.33 -15.65 10.36
CA GLY A 107 3.87 -16.52 11.45
C GLY A 107 3.32 -15.89 12.75
N PRO A 108 3.51 -14.59 13.10
CA PRO A 108 3.09 -14.11 14.44
C PRO A 108 1.59 -13.78 14.54
N GLY A 109 0.82 -13.95 13.46
CA GLY A 109 -0.61 -13.68 13.46
C GLY A 109 -1.36 -14.75 14.27
N SER A 110 -2.34 -14.34 15.08
CA SER A 110 -3.11 -15.25 15.95
C SER A 110 -3.82 -16.40 15.22
N ILE A 111 -4.04 -16.27 13.91
CA ILE A 111 -4.67 -17.27 13.04
C ILE A 111 -3.72 -17.84 11.96
N CYS A 112 -2.45 -17.45 11.98
CA CYS A 112 -1.46 -17.94 11.03
C CYS A 112 -0.95 -19.29 11.54
N THR A 113 -1.07 -20.34 10.73
CA THR A 113 -0.57 -21.69 11.04
C THR A 113 0.65 -22.02 10.19
#